data_AF-A0A0J6KTX7-F1
#
_entry.id   AF-A0A0J6KTX7-F1
#
_cell.length_a   1.000
_cell.length_b   1.000
_cell.length_c   1.000
_cell.angle_alpha   90.00
_cell.angle_beta   90.00
_cell.angle_gamma   90.00
#
_symmetry.space_group_name_H-M   'P 1'
#
loop_
_entity.id
_entity.type
_entity.pdbx_description
1 polymer ?
#
loop_
_entity_poly.entity_id
_entity_poly.type
_entity_poly.pdbx_seq_one_letter_code
_entity_poly.pdbx_strand_id
1 'polypeptide(L)'
;MFTYTLTALTLCCISIIITSYISKRKGTLMEYMVFIMSFSMSIGLSIGFYLGILFKGELLYSTLLAILISGFIGLLVGLRFHLYTALEGMFSGLMASMMGAMITEMLSTQQAHSILLISLLLTITITMSCMIQLLSENFSTYIHRRFLLLLSISVVIVLTVFVTFPDHTPPSSSGHD
;
A
#
# COMPACT_ATOMS: atom_id res chain seq x y z
N MET A 1 9.59 2.56 -14.60
CA MET A 1 9.22 2.27 -13.20
C MET A 1 7.80 2.71 -12.88
N PHE A 2 7.40 3.96 -13.17
CA PHE A 2 6.05 4.47 -12.89
C PHE A 2 4.90 3.70 -13.54
N THR A 3 5.09 3.17 -14.75
CA THR A 3 4.09 2.30 -15.41
C THR A 3 3.92 0.98 -14.67
N TYR A 4 5.01 0.33 -14.26
CA TYR A 4 4.97 -0.93 -13.50
C TYR A 4 4.28 -0.78 -12.15
N THR A 5 4.54 0.31 -11.43
CA THR A 5 3.90 0.58 -10.13
C THR A 5 2.39 0.82 -10.29
N LEU A 6 1.98 1.56 -11.33
CA LEU A 6 0.58 1.79 -11.64
C LEU A 6 -0.14 0.49 -12.05
N THR A 7 0.49 -0.34 -12.90
CA THR A 7 -0.07 -1.64 -13.28
C THR A 7 -0.19 -2.59 -12.09
N ALA A 8 0.80 -2.60 -11.19
CA ALA A 8 0.76 -3.45 -10.00
C ALA A 8 -0.35 -2.98 -9.03
N LEU A 9 -0.47 -1.67 -8.80
CA LEU A 9 -1.49 -1.10 -7.93
C LEU A 9 -2.91 -1.38 -8.45
N THR A 10 -3.13 -1.17 -9.76
CA THR A 10 -4.44 -1.45 -10.39
C THR A 10 -4.79 -2.93 -10.35
N LEU A 11 -3.84 -3.84 -10.62
CA LEU A 11 -4.01 -5.28 -10.44
C LEU A 11 -4.37 -5.65 -8.99
N CYS A 12 -3.73 -5.01 -8.02
CA CYS A 12 -3.96 -5.21 -6.60
C CYS A 12 -5.41 -4.83 -6.20
N CYS A 13 -5.85 -3.65 -6.63
CA CYS A 13 -7.23 -3.19 -6.44
C CYS A 13 -8.25 -4.14 -7.09
N ILE A 14 -8.02 -4.52 -8.36
CA ILE A 14 -8.91 -5.42 -9.10
C ILE A 14 -9.01 -6.79 -8.42
N SER A 15 -7.87 -7.36 -7.98
CA SER A 15 -7.83 -8.67 -7.32
C SER A 15 -8.69 -8.70 -6.05
N ILE A 16 -8.63 -7.64 -5.26
CA ILE A 16 -9.41 -7.50 -4.03
C ILE A 16 -10.89 -7.28 -4.32
N ILE A 17 -11.22 -6.45 -5.31
CA ILE A 17 -12.63 -6.24 -5.72
C ILE A 17 -13.24 -7.57 -6.17
N ILE A 18 -12.53 -8.33 -7.01
CA ILE A 18 -12.98 -9.64 -7.49
C ILE A 18 -13.16 -10.61 -6.32
N THR A 19 -12.20 -10.67 -5.41
CA THR A 19 -12.25 -11.62 -4.28
C THR A 19 -13.29 -11.23 -3.24
N SER A 20 -13.50 -9.95 -3.01
CA SER A 20 -14.60 -9.43 -2.20
C SER A 20 -15.96 -9.76 -2.83
N TYR A 21 -16.07 -9.77 -4.17
CA TYR A 21 -17.30 -10.17 -4.86
C TYR A 21 -17.55 -11.69 -4.81
N ILE A 22 -16.49 -12.49 -4.94
CA ILE A 22 -16.57 -13.96 -4.96
C ILE A 22 -16.74 -14.53 -3.55
N SER A 23 -16.13 -13.91 -2.54
CA SER A 23 -16.18 -14.41 -1.17
C SER A 23 -17.57 -14.20 -0.58
N LYS A 24 -18.29 -15.31 -0.38
CA LYS A 24 -19.54 -15.36 0.38
C LYS A 24 -19.28 -15.53 1.89
N ARG A 25 -18.09 -15.16 2.36
CA ARG A 25 -17.70 -15.29 3.77
C ARG A 25 -18.68 -14.49 4.62
N LYS A 26 -19.28 -15.14 5.62
CA LYS A 26 -20.08 -14.50 6.67
C LYS A 26 -19.18 -14.18 7.85
N GLY A 27 -18.41 -13.11 7.73
CA GLY A 27 -17.56 -12.58 8.80
C GLY A 27 -18.35 -11.72 9.78
N THR A 28 -17.73 -11.43 10.92
CA THR A 28 -18.23 -10.43 11.87
C THR A 28 -17.96 -9.02 11.36
N LEU A 29 -18.75 -8.04 11.82
CA LEU A 29 -18.60 -6.63 11.42
C LEU A 29 -17.17 -6.09 11.72
N MET A 30 -16.57 -6.52 12.84
CA MET A 30 -15.21 -6.14 13.23
C MET A 30 -14.14 -6.69 12.28
N GLU A 31 -14.29 -7.93 11.78
CA GLU A 31 -13.34 -8.49 10.81
C GLU A 31 -13.35 -7.70 9.50
N TYR A 32 -14.51 -7.25 9.03
CA TYR A 32 -14.61 -6.44 7.82
C TYR A 32 -14.01 -5.04 8.01
N MET A 33 -14.16 -4.44 9.19
CA MET A 33 -13.53 -3.15 9.53
C MET A 33 -12.00 -3.25 9.51
N VAL A 34 -11.43 -4.28 10.15
CA VAL A 34 -9.97 -4.48 10.15
C VAL A 34 -9.45 -4.81 8.75
N PHE A 35 -10.22 -5.59 7.97
CA PHE A 35 -9.91 -5.91 6.59
C PHE A 35 -9.83 -4.65 5.72
N ILE A 36 -10.89 -3.83 5.72
CA ILE A 36 -10.96 -2.65 4.86
C ILE A 36 -9.92 -1.61 5.27
N MET A 37 -9.68 -1.47 6.57
CA MET A 37 -8.69 -0.54 7.10
C MET A 37 -7.30 -0.91 6.59
N SER A 38 -6.90 -2.17 6.71
CA SER A 38 -5.57 -2.64 6.29
C SER A 38 -5.36 -2.50 4.78
N PHE A 39 -6.37 -2.86 4.00
CA PHE A 39 -6.33 -2.76 2.54
C PHE A 39 -6.28 -1.30 2.08
N SER A 40 -7.20 -0.46 2.58
CA SER A 40 -7.29 0.94 2.18
C SER A 40 -6.06 1.74 2.61
N MET A 41 -5.50 1.47 3.80
CA MET A 41 -4.31 2.13 4.30
C MET A 41 -3.09 1.83 3.41
N SER A 42 -2.88 0.56 3.06
CA SER A 42 -1.73 0.15 2.24
C SER A 42 -1.78 0.72 0.82
N ILE A 43 -2.94 0.64 0.18
CA ILE A 43 -3.17 1.30 -1.12
C ILE A 43 -3.04 2.81 -1.04
N GLY A 44 -3.62 3.43 -0.01
CA GLY A 44 -3.52 4.87 0.20
C GLY A 44 -2.07 5.33 0.32
N LEU A 45 -1.25 4.61 1.09
CA LEU A 45 0.17 4.88 1.22
C LEU A 45 0.91 4.79 -0.13
N SER A 46 0.66 3.73 -0.90
CA SER A 46 1.27 3.54 -2.22
C SER A 46 0.84 4.62 -3.23
N ILE A 47 -0.43 5.02 -3.22
CA ILE A 47 -0.95 6.12 -4.06
C ILE A 47 -0.32 7.45 -3.66
N GLY A 48 -0.25 7.73 -2.35
CA GLY A 48 0.35 8.93 -1.80
C GLY A 48 1.81 9.08 -2.21
N PHE A 49 2.60 8.00 -2.10
CA PHE A 49 3.99 8.00 -2.56
C PHE A 49 4.12 8.19 -4.08
N TYR A 50 3.27 7.51 -4.85
CA TYR A 50 3.30 7.63 -6.31
C TYR A 50 3.04 9.06 -6.78
N LEU A 51 2.01 9.70 -6.24
CA LEU A 51 1.64 11.07 -6.58
C LEU A 51 2.61 12.10 -6.00
N GLY A 52 3.12 11.87 -4.79
CA GLY A 52 4.13 12.72 -4.16
C GLY A 52 5.44 12.78 -4.95
N ILE A 53 5.82 11.69 -5.61
CA ILE A 53 6.99 11.67 -6.50
C ILE A 53 6.68 12.35 -7.85
N LEU A 54 5.47 12.16 -8.40
CA LEU A 54 5.07 12.71 -9.70
C LEU A 54 4.95 14.24 -9.68
N PHE A 55 4.45 14.80 -8.58
CA PHE A 55 4.17 16.24 -8.42
C PHE A 55 5.09 16.89 -7.38
N LYS A 56 6.39 16.54 -7.37
CA LYS A 56 7.37 17.21 -6.49
C LYS A 56 7.33 18.72 -6.71
N GLY A 57 7.07 19.48 -5.63
CA GLY A 57 6.99 20.95 -5.63
C GLY A 57 5.59 21.51 -5.39
N GLU A 58 4.53 20.72 -5.59
CA GLU A 58 3.13 21.14 -5.40
C GLU A 58 2.41 20.20 -4.41
N LEU A 59 2.82 20.24 -3.14
CA LEU A 59 2.34 19.31 -2.10
C LEU A 59 0.81 19.32 -1.95
N LEU A 60 0.19 20.49 -2.04
CA LEU A 60 -1.28 20.61 -1.97
C LEU A 60 -1.97 19.83 -3.10
N TYR A 61 -1.48 19.97 -4.34
CA TYR A 61 -2.08 19.31 -5.49
C TYR A 61 -1.92 17.78 -5.41
N SER A 62 -0.72 17.33 -5.06
CA SER A 62 -0.43 15.90 -4.88
C SER A 62 -1.30 15.26 -3.80
N THR A 63 -1.42 15.95 -2.66
CA THR A 63 -2.18 15.45 -1.51
C THR A 63 -3.68 15.41 -1.80
N LEU A 64 -4.23 16.46 -2.42
CA LEU A 64 -5.65 16.51 -2.78
C LEU A 64 -6.02 15.36 -3.74
N LEU A 65 -5.19 15.12 -4.77
CA LEU A 65 -5.42 14.06 -5.73
C LEU A 65 -5.29 12.68 -5.08
N ALA A 66 -4.28 12.49 -4.21
CA ALA A 66 -4.04 11.22 -3.52
C ALA A 66 -5.19 10.85 -2.59
N ILE A 67 -5.68 11.81 -1.80
CA ILE A 67 -6.82 11.68 -0.91
C ILE A 67 -8.10 11.34 -1.70
N LEU A 68 -8.35 12.02 -2.82
CA LEU A 68 -9.56 11.79 -3.62
C LEU A 68 -9.56 10.37 -4.21
N ILE A 69 -8.44 9.92 -4.79
CA ILE A 69 -8.33 8.60 -5.43
C ILE A 69 -8.41 7.49 -4.39
N SER A 70 -7.61 7.56 -3.31
CA SER A 70 -7.58 6.51 -2.29
C SER A 70 -8.88 6.43 -1.48
N GLY A 71 -9.46 7.59 -1.14
CA GLY A 71 -10.73 7.69 -0.45
C GLY A 71 -11.86 7.05 -1.24
N PHE A 72 -11.91 7.32 -2.55
CA PHE A 72 -12.90 6.71 -3.44
C PHE A 72 -12.72 5.19 -3.53
N ILE A 73 -11.49 4.69 -3.63
CA ILE A 73 -11.20 3.25 -3.66
C ILE A 73 -11.61 2.59 -2.34
N GLY A 74 -11.24 3.18 -1.20
CA GLY A 74 -11.59 2.68 0.13
C GLY A 74 -13.11 2.64 0.37
N LEU A 75 -13.82 3.69 -0.08
CA LEU A 75 -15.27 3.74 -0.03
C LEU A 75 -15.92 2.67 -0.90
N LEU A 76 -15.47 2.52 -2.15
CA LEU A 76 -16.07 1.59 -3.11
C LEU A 76 -15.95 0.13 -2.66
N VAL A 77 -14.78 -0.24 -2.09
CA VAL A 77 -14.54 -1.59 -1.58
C VAL A 77 -15.29 -1.83 -0.26
N GLY A 78 -15.35 -0.85 0.63
CA GLY A 78 -16.03 -1.00 1.92
C GLY A 78 -17.57 -0.98 1.81
N LEU A 79 -18.11 -0.28 0.80
CA LEU A 79 -19.57 -0.22 0.54
C LEU A 79 -20.17 -1.60 0.25
N ARG A 80 -19.35 -2.55 -0.20
CA ARG A 80 -19.79 -3.93 -0.42
C ARG A 80 -20.24 -4.63 0.87
N PHE A 81 -19.62 -4.31 2.00
CA PHE A 81 -19.85 -4.99 3.26
C PHE A 81 -20.89 -4.26 4.11
N HIS A 82 -20.58 -3.03 4.52
CA HIS A 82 -21.47 -2.20 5.34
C HIS A 82 -21.07 -0.73 5.22
N LEU A 83 -22.01 0.19 5.48
CA LEU A 83 -21.76 1.63 5.38
C LEU A 83 -20.69 2.12 6.39
N TYR A 84 -20.69 1.56 7.61
CA TYR A 84 -19.63 1.82 8.60
C TYR A 84 -18.25 1.37 8.11
N THR A 85 -18.16 0.19 7.50
CA THR A 85 -16.92 -0.32 6.90
C THR A 85 -16.46 0.56 5.73
N ALA A 86 -17.38 1.08 4.92
CA ALA A 86 -17.06 2.04 3.85
C ALA A 86 -16.44 3.34 4.37
N LEU A 87 -17.04 3.91 5.43
CA LEU A 87 -16.52 5.12 6.07
C LEU A 87 -15.13 4.90 6.67
N GLU A 88 -14.91 3.77 7.33
CA GLU A 88 -13.62 3.43 7.92
C GLU A 88 -12.54 3.21 6.86
N GLY A 89 -12.88 2.52 5.77
CA GLY A 89 -12.03 2.38 4.60
C GLY A 89 -11.67 3.73 3.98
N MET A 90 -12.65 4.61 3.79
CA MET A 90 -12.44 5.95 3.28
C MET A 90 -11.46 6.71 4.18
N PHE A 91 -11.79 6.94 5.46
CA PHE A 91 -10.95 7.72 6.37
C PHE A 91 -9.53 7.17 6.53
N SER A 92 -9.37 5.85 6.61
CA SER A 92 -8.06 5.20 6.66
C SER A 92 -7.24 5.48 5.40
N GLY A 93 -7.87 5.39 4.21
CA GLY A 93 -7.22 5.68 2.93
C GLY A 93 -6.80 7.15 2.79
N LEU A 94 -7.68 8.08 3.18
CA LEU A 94 -7.40 9.52 3.20
C LEU A 94 -6.16 9.81 4.07
N MET A 95 -6.15 9.28 5.30
CA MET A 95 -5.07 9.47 6.26
C MET A 95 -3.74 8.90 5.75
N ALA A 96 -3.74 7.68 5.24
CA ALA A 96 -2.53 7.02 4.73
C ALA A 96 -1.94 7.75 3.52
N SER A 97 -2.81 8.25 2.64
CA SER A 97 -2.38 8.96 1.43
C SER A 97 -1.75 10.30 1.72
N MET A 98 -2.33 11.03 2.69
CA MET A 98 -1.76 12.29 3.17
C MET A 98 -0.36 12.08 3.75
N MET A 99 -0.20 11.07 4.61
CA MET A 99 1.10 10.71 5.17
C MET A 99 2.09 10.30 4.08
N GLY A 100 1.64 9.52 3.09
CA GLY A 100 2.46 9.10 1.96
C GLY A 100 3.00 10.30 1.16
N ALA A 101 2.11 11.18 0.71
CA ALA A 101 2.48 12.35 -0.08
C ALA A 101 3.49 13.25 0.65
N MET A 102 3.26 13.52 1.94
CA MET A 102 4.13 14.33 2.78
C MET A 102 5.54 13.73 2.92
N ILE A 103 5.65 12.43 3.21
CA ILE A 103 6.95 11.76 3.37
C ILE A 103 7.77 11.82 2.07
N THR A 104 7.13 11.67 0.91
CA THR A 104 7.84 11.73 -0.38
C THR A 104 8.35 13.12 -0.77
N GLU A 105 7.72 14.18 -0.27
CA GLU A 105 8.20 15.54 -0.50
C GLU A 105 9.47 15.80 0.32
N MET A 106 9.48 15.38 1.60
CA MET A 106 10.61 15.58 2.50
C MET A 106 11.86 14.76 2.14
N LEU A 107 11.71 13.71 1.33
CA LEU A 107 12.82 12.83 0.94
C LEU A 107 13.48 13.22 -0.38
N SER A 108 14.79 12.94 -0.48
CA SER A 108 15.51 13.01 -1.75
C SER A 108 14.88 12.08 -2.80
N THR A 109 14.97 12.43 -4.08
CA THR A 109 14.37 11.67 -5.19
C THR A 109 14.77 10.20 -5.17
N GLN A 110 16.03 9.90 -4.85
CA GLN A 110 16.55 8.54 -4.78
C GLN A 110 15.94 7.73 -3.61
N GLN A 111 15.80 8.34 -2.43
CA GLN A 111 15.21 7.69 -1.27
C GLN A 111 13.70 7.48 -1.43
N ALA A 112 13.02 8.43 -2.09
CA ALA A 112 11.59 8.33 -2.39
C ALA A 112 11.25 7.11 -3.25
N HIS A 113 12.10 6.77 -4.23
CA HIS A 113 11.93 5.58 -5.05
C HIS A 113 12.04 4.27 -4.24
N SER A 114 12.98 4.20 -3.29
CA SER A 114 13.13 3.04 -2.42
C SER A 114 11.92 2.84 -1.50
N ILE A 115 11.40 3.93 -0.92
CA ILE A 115 10.19 3.88 -0.08
C ILE A 115 8.95 3.48 -0.89
N LEU A 116 8.79 3.96 -2.12
CA LEU A 116 7.71 3.52 -3.01
C LEU A 116 7.77 1.99 -3.18
N LEU A 117 8.94 1.44 -3.52
CA LEU A 117 9.11 -0.01 -3.69
C LEU A 117 8.73 -0.81 -2.43
N ILE A 118 9.17 -0.35 -1.25
CA ILE A 118 8.84 -0.96 0.04
C ILE A 118 7.32 -0.93 0.27
N SER A 119 6.69 0.22 0.01
CA SER A 119 5.24 0.37 0.15
C SER A 119 4.47 -0.55 -0.79
N LEU A 120 4.94 -0.71 -2.04
CA LEU A 120 4.29 -1.55 -3.03
C LEU A 120 4.33 -3.01 -2.60
N LEU A 121 5.47 -3.43 -2.06
CA LEU A 121 5.66 -4.78 -1.55
C LEU A 121 4.80 -5.05 -0.32
N LEU A 122 4.67 -4.06 0.57
CA LEU A 122 3.78 -4.12 1.72
C LEU A 122 2.31 -4.25 1.26
N THR A 123 1.89 -3.46 0.28
CA THR A 123 0.54 -3.50 -0.31
C THR A 123 0.24 -4.84 -0.95
N ILE A 124 1.19 -5.43 -1.69
CA ILE A 124 1.07 -6.77 -2.26
C ILE A 124 0.93 -7.81 -1.14
N THR A 125 1.76 -7.73 -0.10
CA THR A 125 1.74 -8.67 1.02
C THR A 125 0.42 -8.61 1.80
N ILE A 126 -0.06 -7.41 2.13
CA ILE A 126 -1.34 -7.20 2.82
C ILE A 126 -2.50 -7.67 1.95
N THR A 127 -2.50 -7.33 0.67
CA THR A 127 -3.53 -7.78 -0.27
C THR A 127 -3.58 -9.29 -0.34
N MET A 128 -2.44 -9.95 -0.54
CA MET A 128 -2.37 -11.41 -0.51
C MET A 128 -2.85 -11.97 0.84
N SER A 129 -2.43 -11.38 1.96
CA SER A 129 -2.88 -11.80 3.30
C SER A 129 -4.40 -11.78 3.43
N CYS A 130 -5.04 -10.70 2.98
CA CYS A 130 -6.46 -10.53 3.18
C CYS A 130 -7.30 -11.29 2.14
N MET A 131 -6.78 -11.50 0.92
CA MET A 131 -7.33 -12.46 -0.06
C MET A 131 -7.40 -13.87 0.53
N ILE A 132 -6.34 -14.26 1.24
CA ILE A 132 -6.24 -15.57 1.89
C ILE A 132 -7.23 -15.67 3.05
N GLN A 133 -7.36 -14.66 3.90
CA GLN A 133 -8.37 -14.66 4.96
C GLN A 133 -9.79 -14.76 4.39
N LEU A 134 -10.07 -14.12 3.26
CA LEU A 134 -11.35 -14.22 2.56
C LEU A 134 -11.60 -15.58 1.89
N LEU A 135 -10.54 -16.31 1.48
CA LEU A 135 -10.61 -17.63 0.84
C LEU A 135 -10.34 -18.82 1.78
N SER A 136 -9.89 -18.56 3.01
CA SER A 136 -9.40 -19.59 3.94
C SER A 136 -10.48 -20.61 4.30
N GLU A 137 -11.75 -20.23 4.25
CA GLU A 137 -12.87 -21.17 4.45
C GLU A 137 -12.94 -22.25 3.36
N ASN A 138 -12.35 -22.00 2.18
CA ASN A 138 -12.48 -22.87 1.02
C ASN A 138 -11.21 -23.72 0.76
N PHE A 139 -10.00 -23.23 1.08
CA PHE A 139 -8.72 -23.89 0.69
C PHE A 139 -7.57 -23.72 1.72
N SER A 140 -7.79 -24.15 2.97
CA SER A 140 -6.96 -23.84 4.16
C SER A 140 -5.45 -24.20 4.08
N THR A 141 -5.07 -25.41 3.68
CA THR A 141 -3.66 -25.86 3.87
C THR A 141 -2.69 -25.40 2.78
N TYR A 142 -3.11 -25.40 1.51
CA TYR A 142 -2.20 -25.08 0.39
C TYR A 142 -1.91 -23.57 0.32
N ILE A 143 -2.91 -22.76 0.69
CA ILE A 143 -2.82 -21.30 0.65
C ILE A 143 -1.91 -20.77 1.75
N HIS A 144 -1.96 -21.34 2.96
CA HIS A 144 -1.13 -20.90 4.08
C HIS A 144 0.38 -21.09 3.84
N ARG A 145 0.78 -22.20 3.19
CA ARG A 145 2.19 -22.45 2.88
C ARG A 145 2.73 -21.50 1.80
N ARG A 146 1.93 -21.19 0.77
CA ARG A 146 2.31 -20.19 -0.26
C ARG A 146 2.36 -18.78 0.32
N PHE A 147 1.49 -18.46 1.27
CA PHE A 147 1.50 -17.17 1.98
C PHE A 147 2.82 -16.92 2.71
N LEU A 148 3.24 -17.88 3.53
CA LEU A 148 4.46 -17.78 4.33
C LEU A 148 5.70 -17.65 3.43
N LEU A 149 5.68 -18.32 2.28
CA LEU A 149 6.73 -18.23 1.26
C LEU A 149 6.73 -16.87 0.54
N LEU A 150 5.57 -16.32 0.18
CA LEU A 150 5.46 -14.99 -0.44
C LEU A 150 5.86 -13.86 0.52
N LEU A 151 5.52 -14.01 1.80
CA LEU A 151 5.90 -13.09 2.87
C LEU A 151 7.41 -13.16 3.11
N SER A 152 8.01 -14.35 3.15
CA SER A 152 9.47 -14.49 3.30
C SER A 152 10.22 -13.91 2.09
N ILE A 153 9.73 -14.14 0.87
CA ILE A 153 10.29 -13.53 -0.35
C ILE A 153 10.20 -12.00 -0.27
N SER A 154 9.07 -11.45 0.17
CA SER A 154 8.92 -9.99 0.31
C SER A 154 9.89 -9.40 1.33
N VAL A 155 10.03 -10.03 2.50
CA VAL A 155 11.00 -9.59 3.51
C VAL A 155 12.44 -9.62 2.98
N VAL A 156 12.80 -10.67 2.23
CA VAL A 156 14.11 -10.78 1.58
C VAL A 156 14.32 -9.68 0.55
N ILE A 157 13.33 -9.36 -0.28
CA ILE A 157 13.41 -8.26 -1.26
C ILE A 157 13.65 -6.92 -0.55
N VAL A 158 12.92 -6.61 0.53
CA VAL A 158 13.15 -5.37 1.30
C VAL A 158 14.56 -5.33 1.87
N LEU A 159 15.04 -6.43 2.46
CA LEU A 159 16.37 -6.49 3.05
C LEU A 159 17.46 -6.32 1.99
N THR A 160 17.31 -6.94 0.82
CA THR A 160 18.26 -6.79 -0.29
C THR A 160 18.30 -5.35 -0.83
N VAL A 161 17.14 -4.70 -0.96
CA VAL A 161 17.07 -3.28 -1.35
C VAL A 161 17.75 -2.41 -0.30
N PHE A 162 17.48 -2.64 0.98
CA PHE A 162 18.07 -1.87 2.08
C PHE A 162 19.60 -2.04 2.18
N VAL A 163 20.11 -3.26 2.01
CA VAL A 163 21.56 -3.56 2.02
C VAL A 163 22.28 -3.05 0.76
N THR A 164 21.58 -2.96 -0.37
CA THR A 164 22.14 -2.46 -1.64
C THR A 164 22.26 -0.93 -1.67
N PHE A 165 21.60 -0.21 -0.76
CA PHE A 165 21.76 1.23 -0.57
C PHE A 165 22.55 1.55 0.72
N PRO A 166 23.84 1.21 0.83
CA PRO A 166 24.66 1.75 1.90
C PRO A 166 24.91 3.24 1.65
N ASP A 167 24.89 4.01 2.73
CA ASP A 167 25.14 5.45 2.83
C ASP A 167 26.04 6.04 1.73
N HIS A 168 25.48 6.98 0.95
CA HIS A 168 26.30 8.11 0.51
C HIS A 168 26.41 9.06 1.70
N THR A 169 27.44 8.81 2.52
CA THR A 169 28.00 9.82 3.40
C THR A 169 28.24 11.09 2.56
N PRO A 170 27.67 12.26 2.93
CA PRO A 170 28.11 13.50 2.30
C PRO A 170 29.61 13.63 2.59
N PRO A 171 30.44 14.03 1.60
CA PRO A 171 31.82 14.36 1.90
C PRO A 171 31.80 15.53 2.89
N SER A 172 32.13 15.27 4.15
CA SER A 172 32.61 16.31 5.03
C SER A 172 33.90 16.82 4.38
N SER A 173 33.77 17.96 3.72
CA SER A 173 34.86 18.80 3.25
C SER A 173 35.99 18.78 4.26
N SER A 174 37.15 18.32 3.79
CA SER A 174 38.47 18.64 4.33
C SER A 174 38.50 20.05 4.88
N GLY A 175 39.02 20.22 6.10
CA GLY A 175 39.37 21.53 6.62
C GLY A 175 40.28 22.27 5.64
N HIS A 176 39.98 23.55 5.45
CA HIS A 176 40.95 24.58 5.13
C HIS A 176 40.35 25.92 5.56
N ASP A 177 41.05 26.53 6.52
CA ASP A 177 41.14 27.93 6.94
C ASP A 177 39.99 28.55 7.77
#